data_AF-A0A3M1DVZ6-F1
#
_entry.id   AF-A0A3M1DVZ6-F1
#
_cell.length_a   1.000
_cell.length_b   1.000
_cell.length_c   1.000
_cell.angle_alpha   90.00
_cell.angle_beta   90.00
_cell.angle_gamma   90.00
#
_symmetry.space_group_name_H-M   'P 1'
#
loop_
_entity.id
_entity.type
_entity.pdbx_description
1 polymer ?
#
loop_
_entity_poly.entity_id
_entity_poly.type
_entity_poly.pdbx_seq_one_letter_code
_entity_poly.pdbx_strand_id
1 'polypeptide(L)'
;MAKATLRELLDLLTTSEKATERFYMGLVEMFLHEPVAASVWWDMAAEEALHLWLLEKAREAFRPDQLEMPVDPALIEQARQLTSFQPERLWARIQNLEDAYQAAHEVEGLEFDALLEPIMLDIFPGDIRNQLARSQLNRHQDPLKRLRTTEWRRTVEARKPPEQP
;
A
#
# COMPACT_ATOMS: atom_id res chain seq x y z
N MET A 1 13.61 -21.56 17.28
CA MET A 1 13.07 -20.92 16.06
C MET A 1 14.09 -19.92 15.57
N ALA A 2 14.34 -19.82 14.27
CA ALA A 2 15.21 -18.77 13.74
C ALA A 2 14.58 -17.40 14.07
N LYS A 3 15.41 -16.43 14.47
CA LYS A 3 14.94 -15.08 14.80
C LYS A 3 14.70 -14.34 13.48
N ALA A 4 13.55 -13.69 13.33
CA ALA A 4 13.23 -12.94 12.13
C ALA A 4 14.22 -11.78 11.92
N THR A 5 14.58 -11.50 10.67
CA THR A 5 15.70 -10.61 10.32
C THR A 5 15.26 -9.38 9.53
N LEU A 6 16.16 -8.40 9.41
CA LEU A 6 15.95 -7.22 8.57
C LEU A 6 15.75 -7.61 7.10
N ARG A 7 16.47 -8.62 6.62
CA ARG A 7 16.24 -9.20 5.28
C ARG A 7 14.81 -9.67 5.12
N GLU A 8 14.30 -10.43 6.08
CA GLU A 8 12.92 -10.94 6.05
C GLU A 8 11.91 -9.79 6.01
N LEU A 9 12.10 -8.76 6.84
CA LEU A 9 11.25 -7.56 6.83
C LEU A 9 11.25 -6.89 5.44
N LEU A 10 12.43 -6.63 4.86
CA LEU A 10 12.54 -6.00 3.55
C LEU A 10 11.91 -6.85 2.44
N ASP A 11 12.07 -8.18 2.49
CA ASP A 11 11.46 -9.11 1.53
C ASP A 11 9.92 -9.09 1.62
N LEU A 12 9.38 -9.04 2.85
CA LEU A 12 7.93 -8.94 3.08
C LEU A 12 7.38 -7.60 2.56
N LEU A 13 7.99 -6.48 2.95
CA LEU A 13 7.58 -5.15 2.49
C LEU A 13 7.64 -5.05 0.95
N THR A 14 8.72 -5.52 0.34
CA THR A 14 8.85 -5.53 -1.13
C THR A 14 7.78 -6.38 -1.80
N THR A 15 7.41 -7.51 -1.20
CA THR A 15 6.36 -8.40 -1.73
C THR A 15 5.00 -7.73 -1.66
N SER A 16 4.70 -7.10 -0.54
CA SER A 16 3.48 -6.34 -0.31
C SER A 16 3.31 -5.17 -1.28
N GLU A 17 4.34 -4.35 -1.42
CA GLU A 17 4.37 -3.18 -2.31
C GLU A 17 4.14 -3.57 -3.77
N LYS A 18 4.69 -4.72 -4.22
CA LYS A 18 4.38 -5.29 -5.56
C LYS A 18 2.91 -5.67 -5.70
N ALA A 19 2.30 -6.18 -4.63
CA ALA A 19 0.88 -6.51 -4.65
C ALA A 19 0.03 -5.22 -4.70
N THR A 20 0.38 -4.18 -3.95
CA THR A 20 -0.28 -2.87 -3.97
C THR A 20 -0.15 -2.18 -5.33
N GLU A 21 1.07 -2.14 -5.90
CA GLU A 21 1.32 -1.61 -7.25
C GLU A 21 0.44 -2.32 -8.28
N ARG A 22 0.45 -3.66 -8.24
CA ARG A 22 -0.39 -4.50 -9.12
C ARG A 22 -1.86 -4.15 -8.95
N PHE A 23 -2.35 -4.03 -7.71
CA PHE A 23 -3.73 -3.66 -7.41
C PHE A 23 -4.14 -2.35 -8.08
N TYR A 24 -3.33 -1.30 -7.92
CA TYR A 24 -3.60 -0.01 -8.55
C TYR A 24 -3.53 -0.05 -10.06
N MET A 25 -2.58 -0.78 -10.64
CA MET A 25 -2.53 -1.01 -12.09
C MET A 25 -3.79 -1.71 -12.61
N GLY A 26 -4.34 -2.67 -11.86
CA GLY A 26 -5.63 -3.27 -12.18
C GLY A 26 -6.78 -2.27 -12.15
N LEU A 27 -6.79 -1.32 -11.20
CA LEU A 27 -7.80 -0.27 -11.17
C LEU A 27 -7.67 0.71 -12.35
N VAL A 28 -6.44 1.01 -12.80
CA VAL A 28 -6.23 1.79 -14.03
C VAL A 28 -6.94 1.14 -15.21
N GLU A 29 -6.76 -0.17 -15.39
CA GLU A 29 -7.40 -0.92 -16.48
C GLU A 29 -8.92 -0.95 -16.34
N MET A 30 -9.44 -1.25 -15.14
CA MET A 30 -10.88 -1.30 -14.88
C MET A 30 -11.58 0.04 -15.15
N PHE A 31 -10.94 1.15 -14.80
CA PHE A 31 -11.50 2.50 -14.91
C PHE A 31 -10.92 3.30 -16.07
N LEU A 32 -10.31 2.67 -17.07
CA LEU A 32 -9.73 3.36 -18.24
C LEU A 32 -10.75 4.25 -18.99
N HIS A 33 -12.04 3.90 -18.89
CA HIS A 33 -13.17 4.64 -19.45
C HIS A 33 -13.53 5.92 -18.64
N GLU A 34 -13.02 6.08 -17.42
CA GLU A 34 -13.17 7.25 -16.57
C GLU A 34 -11.80 7.95 -16.38
N PRO A 35 -11.43 8.94 -17.22
CA PRO A 35 -10.07 9.47 -17.26
C PRO A 35 -9.53 10.02 -15.94
N VAL A 36 -10.40 10.65 -15.13
CA VAL A 36 -10.01 11.16 -13.80
C VAL A 36 -9.67 10.01 -12.86
N ALA A 37 -10.49 8.95 -12.85
CA ALA A 37 -10.24 7.79 -12.00
C ALA A 37 -8.99 7.04 -12.44
N ALA A 38 -8.84 6.76 -13.73
CA ALA A 38 -7.64 6.13 -14.28
C ALA A 38 -6.37 6.92 -13.94
N SER A 39 -6.39 8.25 -14.02
CA SER A 39 -5.25 9.09 -13.63
C SER A 39 -4.95 9.00 -12.13
N VAL A 40 -5.96 8.95 -11.26
CA VAL A 40 -5.73 8.78 -9.82
C VAL A 40 -5.07 7.43 -9.54
N TRP A 41 -5.59 6.35 -10.12
CA TRP A 41 -5.03 5.01 -9.93
C TRP A 41 -3.62 4.87 -10.49
N TRP A 42 -3.31 5.56 -11.58
CA TRP A 42 -1.97 5.64 -12.12
C TRP A 42 -1.01 6.34 -11.15
N ASP A 43 -1.44 7.46 -10.57
CA ASP A 43 -0.62 8.19 -9.61
C ASP A 43 -0.35 7.33 -8.36
N MET A 44 -1.36 6.58 -7.87
CA MET A 44 -1.16 5.62 -6.78
C MET A 44 -0.14 4.54 -7.15
N ALA A 45 -0.31 3.85 -8.30
CA ALA A 45 0.64 2.84 -8.75
C ALA A 45 2.08 3.37 -8.90
N ALA A 46 2.23 4.64 -9.33
CA ALA A 46 3.53 5.27 -9.47
C ALA A 46 4.20 5.54 -8.10
N GLU A 47 3.44 5.82 -7.05
CA GLU A 47 3.99 5.95 -5.69
C GLU A 47 4.45 4.58 -5.15
N GLU A 48 3.72 3.49 -5.40
CA GLU A 48 4.17 2.14 -5.02
C GLU A 48 5.47 1.75 -5.74
N ALA A 49 5.61 2.11 -7.02
CA ALA A 49 6.84 1.91 -7.77
C ALA A 49 8.02 2.68 -7.15
N LEU A 50 7.77 3.88 -6.60
CA LEU A 50 8.77 4.64 -5.85
C LEU A 50 9.15 3.92 -4.54
N HIS A 51 8.18 3.38 -3.80
CA HIS A 51 8.45 2.61 -2.59
C HIS A 51 9.30 1.37 -2.85
N LEU A 52 8.98 0.60 -3.89
CA LEU A 52 9.78 -0.55 -4.32
C LEU A 52 11.22 -0.15 -4.62
N TRP A 53 11.42 0.96 -5.32
CA TRP A 53 12.75 1.48 -5.59
C TRP A 53 13.48 1.88 -4.29
N LEU A 54 12.80 2.56 -3.37
CA LEU A 54 13.36 2.97 -2.08
C LEU A 54 13.74 1.77 -1.20
N LEU A 55 12.93 0.72 -1.17
CA LEU A 55 13.21 -0.52 -0.44
C LEU A 55 14.43 -1.25 -1.02
N GLU A 56 14.56 -1.29 -2.35
CA GLU A 56 15.76 -1.83 -2.99
C GLU A 56 16.99 -0.99 -2.63
N LYS A 57 16.88 0.34 -2.62
CA LYS A 57 17.98 1.21 -2.17
C LYS A 57 18.33 1.01 -0.71
N ALA A 58 17.34 0.73 0.14
CA ALA A 58 17.61 0.40 1.54
C ALA A 58 18.40 -0.89 1.63
N ARG A 59 17.98 -1.93 0.90
CA ARG A 59 18.66 -3.22 0.85
C ARG A 59 20.11 -3.09 0.36
N GLU A 60 20.36 -2.33 -0.70
CA GLU A 60 21.69 -2.05 -1.24
C GLU A 60 22.60 -1.32 -0.24
N ALA A 61 22.03 -0.47 0.62
CA ALA A 61 22.77 0.32 1.60
C ALA A 61 23.21 -0.49 2.84
N PHE A 62 22.57 -1.63 3.12
CA PHE A 62 22.94 -2.49 4.24
C PHE A 62 24.06 -3.46 3.88
N ARG A 63 24.99 -3.63 4.81
CA ARG A 63 25.96 -4.74 4.74
C ARG A 63 25.27 -6.09 5.01
N PRO A 64 25.84 -7.21 4.54
CA PRO A 64 25.29 -8.54 4.78
C PRO A 64 25.04 -8.86 6.27
N ASP A 65 25.93 -8.44 7.17
CA ASP A 65 25.77 -8.62 8.62
C ASP A 65 24.60 -7.81 9.20
N GLN A 66 24.31 -6.64 8.63
CA GLN A 66 23.17 -5.81 9.05
C GLN A 66 21.84 -6.41 8.60
N LEU A 67 21.81 -7.03 7.41
CA LEU A 67 20.61 -7.70 6.90
C LEU A 67 20.20 -8.92 7.76
N GLU A 68 21.15 -9.55 8.44
CA GLU A 68 20.88 -10.64 9.38
C GLU A 68 20.57 -10.15 10.81
N MET A 69 20.55 -8.83 11.05
CA MET A 69 20.16 -8.30 12.34
C MET A 69 18.72 -8.67 12.66
N PRO A 70 18.43 -9.02 13.92
CA PRO A 70 17.09 -9.37 14.31
C PRO A 70 16.16 -8.16 14.32
N VAL A 71 14.94 -8.37 13.85
CA VAL A 71 13.85 -7.38 13.88
C VAL A 71 12.84 -7.78 14.95
N ASP A 72 12.11 -6.79 15.46
CA ASP A 72 10.98 -7.02 16.36
C ASP A 72 9.95 -7.96 15.70
N PRO A 73 9.56 -9.08 16.35
CA PRO A 73 8.51 -9.95 15.83
C PRO A 73 7.19 -9.24 15.50
N ALA A 74 6.84 -8.15 16.20
CA ALA A 74 5.62 -7.39 15.92
C ALA A 74 5.65 -6.73 14.53
N LEU A 75 6.80 -6.15 14.15
CA LEU A 75 6.99 -5.56 12.81
C LEU A 75 6.87 -6.60 11.70
N ILE A 76 7.41 -7.79 11.94
CA ILE A 76 7.34 -8.90 10.99
C ILE A 76 5.89 -9.35 10.82
N GLU A 77 5.12 -9.39 11.89
CA GLU A 77 3.71 -9.76 11.82
C GLU A 77 2.87 -8.72 11.06
N GLN A 78 3.09 -7.42 11.29
CA GLN A 78 2.45 -6.35 10.52
C GLN A 78 2.79 -6.47 9.02
N ALA A 79 4.07 -6.66 8.68
CA ALA A 79 4.49 -6.86 7.30
C ALA A 79 3.85 -8.12 6.67
N ARG A 80 3.70 -9.21 7.45
CA ARG A 80 2.99 -10.43 7.01
C ARG A 80 1.51 -10.20 6.78
N GLN A 81 0.84 -9.44 7.64
CA GLN A 81 -0.57 -9.08 7.45
C GLN A 81 -0.76 -8.36 6.12
N LEU A 82 0.12 -7.40 5.80
CA LEU A 82 0.09 -6.75 4.49
C LEU A 82 0.33 -7.74 3.34
N THR A 83 1.24 -8.73 3.47
CA THR A 83 1.42 -9.75 2.41
C THR A 83 0.22 -10.70 2.24
N SER A 84 -0.71 -10.74 3.20
CA SER A 84 -1.92 -11.58 3.09
C SER A 84 -2.96 -11.00 2.12
N PHE A 85 -2.82 -9.72 1.78
CA PHE A 85 -3.61 -9.05 0.76
C PHE A 85 -3.42 -9.70 -0.62
N GLN A 86 -4.54 -9.89 -1.34
CA GLN A 86 -4.57 -10.45 -2.69
C GLN A 86 -5.37 -9.51 -3.60
N PRO A 87 -4.73 -8.84 -4.58
CA PRO A 87 -5.40 -7.93 -5.50
C PRO A 87 -6.63 -8.56 -6.17
N GLU A 88 -6.53 -9.83 -6.55
CA GLU A 88 -7.61 -10.56 -7.24
C GLU A 88 -8.89 -10.66 -6.41
N ARG A 89 -8.76 -10.81 -5.08
CA ARG A 89 -9.93 -10.86 -4.19
C ARG A 89 -10.61 -9.50 -4.09
N LEU A 90 -9.84 -8.42 -4.08
CA LEU A 90 -10.41 -7.08 -4.03
C LEU A 90 -11.03 -6.70 -5.37
N TRP A 91 -10.39 -7.00 -6.50
CA TRP A 91 -10.97 -6.74 -7.81
C TRP A 91 -12.30 -7.46 -8.01
N ALA A 92 -12.43 -8.71 -7.51
CA ALA A 92 -13.67 -9.48 -7.64
C ALA A 92 -14.89 -8.85 -6.94
N ARG A 93 -14.68 -8.01 -5.92
CA ARG A 93 -15.76 -7.28 -5.21
C ARG A 93 -16.02 -5.87 -5.75
N ILE A 94 -15.17 -5.35 -6.64
CA ILE A 94 -15.29 -3.99 -7.16
C ILE A 94 -16.29 -3.98 -8.33
N GLN A 95 -17.45 -3.37 -8.12
CA GLN A 95 -18.48 -3.23 -9.15
C GLN A 95 -18.56 -1.80 -9.70
N ASN A 96 -18.09 -0.83 -8.93
CA ASN A 96 -18.16 0.58 -9.27
C ASN A 96 -17.01 1.35 -8.60
N LEU A 97 -16.91 2.64 -8.90
CA LEU A 97 -15.85 3.52 -8.42
C LEU A 97 -15.87 3.72 -6.89
N GLU A 98 -17.02 3.59 -6.24
CA GLU A 98 -17.10 3.66 -4.76
C GLU A 98 -16.49 2.41 -4.12
N ASP A 99 -16.78 1.22 -4.67
CA ASP A 99 -16.15 -0.01 -4.19
C ASP A 99 -14.62 0.03 -4.34
N ALA A 100 -14.14 0.58 -5.47
CA ALA A 100 -12.71 0.79 -5.71
C ALA A 100 -12.09 1.78 -4.71
N TYR A 101 -12.79 2.88 -4.42
CA TYR A 101 -12.36 3.85 -3.41
C TYR A 101 -12.23 3.22 -2.02
N GLN A 102 -13.23 2.45 -1.57
CA GLN A 102 -13.18 1.77 -0.28
C GLN A 102 -12.10 0.70 -0.24
N ALA A 103 -11.94 -0.06 -1.33
CA ALA A 103 -10.87 -1.05 -1.43
C ALA A 103 -9.47 -0.41 -1.37
N ALA A 104 -9.26 0.75 -2.00
CA ALA A 104 -8.02 1.50 -1.89
C ALA A 104 -7.75 1.91 -0.44
N HIS A 105 -8.73 2.49 0.27
CA HIS A 105 -8.57 2.84 1.69
C HIS A 105 -8.23 1.66 2.60
N GLU A 106 -8.78 0.48 2.32
CA GLU A 106 -8.41 -0.74 3.06
C GLU A 106 -6.94 -1.10 2.84
N VAL A 107 -6.46 -1.07 1.60
CA VAL A 107 -5.07 -1.36 1.26
C VAL A 107 -4.12 -0.34 1.87
N GLU A 108 -4.44 0.95 1.74
CA GLU A 108 -3.67 2.06 2.32
C GLU A 108 -3.56 1.98 3.84
N GLY A 109 -4.63 1.55 4.52
CA GLY A 109 -4.60 1.35 5.96
C GLY A 109 -3.62 0.27 6.39
N LEU A 110 -3.63 -0.87 5.69
CA LEU A 110 -2.71 -1.99 5.95
C LEU A 110 -1.25 -1.59 5.69
N GLU A 111 -1.02 -0.84 4.61
CA GLU A 111 0.31 -0.38 4.24
C GLU A 111 0.87 0.62 5.25
N PHE A 112 0.06 1.61 5.63
CA PHE A 112 0.43 2.59 6.63
C PHE A 112 0.86 1.92 7.94
N ASP A 113 0.07 0.95 8.42
CA ASP A 113 0.38 0.22 9.65
C ASP A 113 1.70 -0.57 9.54
N ALA A 114 2.00 -1.15 8.37
CA ALA A 114 3.20 -1.95 8.15
C ALA A 114 4.49 -1.12 7.94
N LEU A 115 4.39 0.09 7.38
CA LEU A 115 5.56 0.93 7.04
C LEU A 115 5.84 2.03 8.05
N LEU A 116 4.82 2.53 8.76
CA LEU A 116 4.99 3.62 9.71
C LEU A 116 5.97 3.25 10.82
N GLU A 117 5.81 2.08 11.43
CA GLU A 117 6.61 1.69 12.58
C GLU A 117 8.11 1.47 12.21
N PRO A 118 8.46 0.80 11.10
CA PRO A 118 9.84 0.76 10.62
C PRO A 118 10.45 2.14 10.32
N ILE A 119 9.66 3.08 9.79
CA ILE A 119 10.09 4.46 9.55
C ILE A 119 10.40 5.17 10.88
N MET A 120 9.54 5.01 11.89
CA MET A 120 9.70 5.63 13.20
C MET A 120 10.86 5.05 14.02
N LEU A 121 11.18 3.77 13.82
CA LEU A 121 12.26 3.07 14.51
C LEU A 121 13.64 3.25 13.86
N ASP A 122 13.75 4.15 12.88
CA ASP A 122 15.01 4.44 12.17
C ASP A 122 15.67 3.20 11.57
N ILE A 123 14.85 2.23 11.14
CA ILE A 123 15.33 1.00 10.49
C ILE A 123 16.02 1.34 9.19
N PHE A 124 15.49 2.30 8.42
CA PHE A 124 16.01 2.68 7.10
C PHE A 124 17.13 3.74 7.18
N PRO A 125 18.05 3.77 6.19
CA PRO A 125 18.98 4.89 6.01
C PRO A 125 18.25 6.24 5.98
N GLY A 126 18.85 7.27 6.56
CA GLY A 126 18.13 8.52 6.86
C GLY A 126 17.53 9.24 5.64
N ASP A 127 18.20 9.22 4.49
CA ASP A 127 17.70 9.78 3.23
C ASP A 127 16.51 8.99 2.66
N ILE A 128 16.58 7.66 2.74
CA ILE A 128 15.52 6.75 2.30
C ILE A 128 14.31 6.84 3.24
N ARG A 129 14.54 6.79 4.56
CA ARG A 129 13.52 6.98 5.60
C ARG A 129 12.74 8.26 5.38
N ASN A 130 13.43 9.36 5.12
CA ASN A 130 12.79 10.66 4.91
C ASN A 130 11.94 10.70 3.63
N GLN A 131 12.33 9.98 2.59
CA GLN A 131 11.54 9.87 1.36
C GLN A 131 10.31 8.99 1.57
N LEU A 132 10.45 7.82 2.19
CA LEU A 132 9.33 6.95 2.56
C LEU A 132 8.33 7.71 3.45
N ALA A 133 8.80 8.38 4.50
CA ALA A 133 7.94 9.17 5.39
C ALA A 133 7.16 10.27 4.66
N ARG A 134 7.80 10.97 3.70
CA ARG A 134 7.14 12.01 2.91
C ARG A 134 6.11 11.43 1.95
N SER A 135 6.39 10.27 1.37
CA SER A 135 5.47 9.55 0.49
C SER A 135 4.23 9.12 1.27
N GLN A 136 4.43 8.37 2.35
CA GLN A 136 3.37 7.86 3.22
C GLN A 136 2.46 8.95 3.80
N LEU A 137 3.03 10.05 4.31
CA LEU A 137 2.24 11.10 4.96
C LEU A 137 1.48 12.03 4.01
N ASN A 138 1.97 12.23 2.78
CA ASN A 138 1.42 13.26 1.90
C ASN A 138 0.80 12.72 0.61
N ARG A 139 1.21 11.56 0.11
CA ARG A 139 0.93 11.17 -1.28
C ARG A 139 -0.06 10.04 -1.48
N HIS A 140 -0.31 9.23 -0.46
CA HIS A 140 -1.24 8.11 -0.60
C HIS A 140 -2.72 8.53 -0.47
N GLN A 141 -3.03 9.52 0.36
CA GLN A 141 -4.44 9.93 0.57
C GLN A 141 -4.91 11.07 -0.34
N ASP A 142 -3.99 11.92 -0.80
CA ASP A 142 -4.33 13.12 -1.58
C ASP A 142 -4.92 12.79 -2.97
N PRO A 143 -4.37 11.83 -3.74
CA PRO A 143 -4.95 11.42 -5.02
C PRO A 143 -6.41 10.95 -4.87
N LEU A 144 -6.71 10.20 -3.82
CA LEU A 144 -8.05 9.64 -3.59
C LEU A 144 -9.14 10.70 -3.43
N LYS A 145 -8.77 11.92 -2.98
CA LYS A 145 -9.69 13.06 -2.87
C LYS A 145 -10.22 13.53 -4.23
N ARG A 146 -9.55 13.19 -5.34
CA ARG A 146 -9.96 13.57 -6.71
C ARG A 146 -11.00 12.64 -7.33
N LEU A 147 -11.21 11.43 -6.79
CA LEU A 147 -12.02 10.40 -7.46
C LEU A 147 -13.48 10.82 -7.67
N ARG A 148 -14.12 11.40 -6.66
CA ARG A 148 -15.44 12.08 -6.68
C ARG A 148 -15.63 12.84 -5.35
N THR A 149 -16.73 13.57 -5.23
CA THR A 149 -17.09 14.27 -3.99
C THR A 149 -17.68 13.31 -2.95
N THR A 150 -17.59 13.67 -1.67
CA THR A 150 -18.21 12.93 -0.57
C THR A 150 -19.72 12.79 -0.72
N GLU A 151 -20.39 13.80 -1.29
CA GLU A 151 -21.83 13.77 -1.57
C GLU A 151 -22.17 12.69 -2.58
N TRP A 152 -21.38 12.56 -3.66
CA TRP A 152 -21.59 11.49 -4.65
C TRP A 152 -21.49 10.11 -4.00
N ARG A 153 -20.48 9.87 -3.14
CA ARG A 153 -20.30 8.57 -2.47
C ARG A 153 -21.53 8.17 -1.64
N ARG A 154 -22.03 9.10 -0.82
CA ARG A 154 -23.26 8.90 -0.03
C ARG A 154 -24.48 8.54 -0.88
N THR A 155 -24.57 9.09 -2.10
CA THR A 155 -25.69 8.74 -3.01
C THR A 155 -25.57 7.33 -3.58
N VAL A 156 -24.35 6.80 -3.73
CA VAL A 156 -24.12 5.43 -4.20
C VAL A 156 -24.39 4.43 -3.06
N GLU A 157 -23.90 4.72 -1.85
CA GLU A 157 -24.14 3.90 -0.66
C GLU A 157 -25.63 3.78 -0.34
N ALA A 158 -26.37 4.89 -0.37
CA ALA A 158 -27.82 4.89 -0.13
C ALA A 158 -28.64 4.09 -1.17
N ARG A 159 -28.04 3.75 -2.32
CA ARG A 159 -28.66 2.94 -3.37
C ARG A 159 -28.31 1.45 -3.25
N LYS A 160 -27.33 1.07 -2.43
CA LYS A 160 -27.04 -0.35 -2.18
C LYS A 160 -28.22 -0.95 -1.38
N PRO A 161 -28.79 -2.09 -1.81
CA PRO A 161 -29.78 -2.78 -0.99
C PRO A 161 -29.13 -3.19 0.35
N PRO A 162 -29.89 -3.21 1.46
CA PRO A 162 -29.35 -3.67 2.74
C PRO A 162 -28.83 -5.10 2.59
N GLU A 163 -27.65 -5.37 3.16
CA GLU A 163 -27.12 -6.73 3.24
C GLU A 163 -28.16 -7.63 3.93
N GLN A 164 -28.56 -8.70 3.25
CA GLN A 164 -29.47 -9.67 3.83
C GLN A 164 -28.73 -10.44 4.94
N PRO A 165 -29.35 -10.62 6.11
CA PRO A 165 -28.73 -11.26 7.28
C PRO A 165 -28.43 -12.75 7.07
#